data_AF-A0A969F2B2-F1
#
_entry.id   AF-A0A969F2B2-F1
#
_cell.length_a   1.000
_cell.length_b   1.000
_cell.length_c   1.000
_cell.angle_alpha   90.00
_cell.angle_beta   90.00
_cell.angle_gamma   90.00
#
_symmetry.space_group_name_H-M   'P 1'
#
loop_
_entity.id
_entity.type
_entity.pdbx_description
1 polymer ?
#
loop_
_entity_poly.entity_id
_entity_poly.type
_entity_poly.pdbx_seq_one_letter_code
_entity_poly.pdbx_strand_id
1 'polypeptide(L)' 'MTISLGAHVGQQNMTMDAMRTLWRKLDTNGFDWISAWDHFYEAPPRRYATPLRGARNARGTSP' A
#
# COMPACT_ATOMS: atom_id res chain seq x y z
N MET A 1 -21.90 32.02 -4.19
CA MET A 1 -20.78 31.06 -4.35
C MET A 1 -21.30 29.68 -3.98
N THR A 2 -21.00 28.65 -4.76
CA THR A 2 -21.36 27.25 -4.44
C THR A 2 -20.26 26.65 -3.58
N ILE A 3 -20.63 25.89 -2.54
CA ILE A 3 -19.68 25.15 -1.71
C ILE A 3 -19.18 23.95 -2.51
N SER A 4 -17.85 23.73 -2.53
CA SER A 4 -17.24 22.53 -3.11
C SER A 4 -16.72 21.62 -1.98
N LEU A 5 -17.03 20.34 -2.06
CA LEU A 5 -16.63 19.33 -1.08
C LEU A 5 -15.66 18.33 -1.71
N GLY A 6 -14.60 17.98 -0.98
CA GLY A 6 -13.65 16.98 -1.43
C GLY A 6 -13.06 16.16 -0.29
N ALA A 7 -12.34 15.11 -0.66
CA ALA A 7 -11.79 14.13 0.27
C ALA A 7 -10.26 14.01 0.12
N HIS A 8 -9.56 14.00 1.25
CA HIS A 8 -8.13 13.72 1.32
C HIS A 8 -7.89 12.36 1.98
N VAL A 9 -7.38 11.38 1.24
CA VAL A 9 -7.24 9.98 1.69
C VAL A 9 -6.09 9.25 0.99
N GLY A 10 -5.38 8.37 1.70
CA GLY A 10 -4.28 7.56 1.16
C GLY A 10 -4.43 6.08 1.54
N GLN A 11 -3.60 5.22 0.96
CA GLN A 11 -3.74 3.76 1.11
C GLN A 11 -3.25 3.19 2.46
N GLN A 12 -2.77 4.01 3.39
CA GLN A 12 -2.33 3.53 4.69
C GLN A 12 -3.43 2.75 5.41
N ASN A 13 -3.09 1.53 5.83
CA ASN A 13 -4.00 0.59 6.50
C ASN A 13 -5.25 0.20 5.67
N MET A 14 -5.18 0.35 4.34
CA MET A 14 -6.29 0.07 3.43
C MET A 14 -5.82 -0.80 2.27
N THR A 15 -6.66 -1.69 1.75
CA THR A 15 -6.34 -2.37 0.47
C THR A 15 -6.64 -1.45 -0.70
N MET A 16 -6.00 -1.68 -1.85
CA MET A 16 -6.32 -0.96 -3.08
C MET A 16 -7.81 -1.13 -3.49
N ASP A 17 -8.41 -2.30 -3.22
CA ASP A 17 -9.83 -2.53 -3.48
C ASP A 17 -10.74 -1.69 -2.59
N ALA A 18 -10.42 -1.58 -1.30
CA ALA A 18 -11.15 -0.71 -0.38
C ALA A 18 -11.02 0.76 -0.78
N MET A 19 -9.83 1.19 -1.24
CA MET A 19 -9.61 2.55 -1.72
C MET A 19 -10.41 2.85 -3.00
N ARG A 20 -10.42 1.94 -3.97
CA ARG A 20 -11.28 2.04 -5.17
C ARG A 20 -12.76 2.11 -4.83
N THR A 21 -13.21 1.31 -3.86
CA THR A 21 -14.59 1.31 -3.39
C THR A 21 -14.97 2.65 -2.76
N LEU A 22 -14.07 3.22 -1.94
CA LEU A 22 -14.25 4.55 -1.35
C LEU A 22 -14.37 5.62 -2.45
N TRP A 23 -13.48 5.62 -3.45
CA TRP A 23 -13.52 6.62 -4.52
C TRP A 23 -14.83 6.59 -5.30
N ARG A 24 -15.35 5.40 -5.64
CA ARG A 24 -16.67 5.27 -6.30
C ARG A 24 -17.81 5.81 -5.42
N LYS A 25 -17.73 5.61 -4.10
CA LYS A 25 -18.71 6.18 -3.17
C LYS A 25 -18.65 7.70 -3.18
N LEU A 26 -17.46 8.30 -3.14
CA LEU A 26 -17.30 9.76 -3.17
C LEU A 26 -17.86 10.34 -4.48
N ASP A 27 -17.53 9.72 -5.61
CA ASP A 27 -18.04 10.08 -6.93
C ASP A 27 -19.59 10.03 -6.99
N THR A 28 -20.18 8.94 -6.47
CA THR A 28 -21.65 8.78 -6.43
C THR A 28 -22.35 9.78 -5.49
N ASN A 29 -21.64 10.32 -4.49
CA ASN A 29 -22.21 11.21 -3.48
C ASN A 29 -21.91 12.70 -3.74
N GLY A 30 -21.40 13.06 -4.92
CA GLY A 30 -21.24 14.46 -5.32
C GLY A 30 -20.03 15.16 -4.70
N PHE A 31 -18.97 14.41 -4.39
CA PHE A 31 -17.68 15.03 -4.06
C PHE A 31 -17.02 15.53 -5.35
N ASP A 32 -16.50 16.75 -5.33
CA ASP A 32 -15.95 17.41 -6.52
C ASP A 32 -14.49 17.04 -6.78
N TRP A 33 -13.74 16.67 -5.74
CA TRP A 33 -12.33 16.36 -5.85
C TRP A 33 -11.84 15.33 -4.84
N ILE A 34 -10.79 14.62 -5.24
CA ILE A 34 -10.05 13.68 -4.40
C ILE A 34 -8.57 14.06 -4.42
N SER A 35 -7.97 14.17 -3.24
CA SER A 35 -6.52 14.28 -3.05
C SER A 35 -6.02 13.01 -2.38
N ALA A 36 -4.96 12.42 -2.92
CA ALA A 36 -4.34 11.23 -2.37
C ALA A 36 -2.89 11.49 -1.98
N TRP A 37 -2.47 10.89 -0.86
CA TRP A 37 -1.09 10.85 -0.42
C TRP A 37 -0.52 9.45 -0.61
N ASP A 38 0.69 9.35 -1.16
CA ASP A 38 1.39 8.12 -1.48
C ASP A 38 2.54 7.87 -0.49
N HIS A 39 2.19 7.47 0.73
CA HIS A 39 3.24 7.13 1.71
C HIS A 39 3.91 5.82 1.33
N PHE A 40 5.09 5.93 0.76
CA PHE A 40 6.04 4.82 0.69
C PHE A 40 6.50 4.50 2.10
N TYR A 41 6.14 3.31 2.60
CA TYR A 41 6.76 2.78 3.79
C TYR A 41 8.24 2.51 3.52
N GLU A 42 9.09 2.82 4.49
CA GLU A 42 10.46 2.30 4.51
C GLU A 42 10.39 0.78 4.34
N ALA A 43 11.25 0.23 3.47
CA ALA A 43 11.47 -1.22 3.47
C ALA A 43 11.78 -1.63 4.93
N PRO A 44 11.14 -2.68 5.48
CA PRO A 44 11.40 -3.06 6.87
C PRO A 44 12.92 -3.13 7.07
N PRO A 45 13.47 -2.52 8.14
CA PRO A 45 14.91 -2.50 8.33
C PRO A 45 15.43 -3.92 8.15
N ARG A 46 16.47 -4.09 7.32
CA ARG A 46 17.08 -5.39 6.94
C ARG A 46 17.40 -6.30 8.15
N ARG A 47 17.28 -5.82 9.38
CA ARG A 47 17.42 -6.55 10.63
C ARG A 47 16.35 -7.61 10.91
N TYR A 48 15.26 -7.66 10.15
CA TYR A 48 14.32 -8.80 10.16
C TYR A 48 14.29 -9.55 8.83
N ALA A 49 15.42 -9.65 8.14
CA ALA A 49 15.60 -10.74 7.18
C ALA A 49 15.58 -12.06 7.97
N THR A 50 14.39 -12.64 8.13
CA THR A 50 14.27 -14.08 8.37
C THR A 50 15.19 -14.76 7.35
N PRO A 51 16.16 -15.59 7.75
CA PRO A 51 16.96 -16.29 6.77
C PRO A 51 15.98 -17.11 5.94
N LEU A 52 15.93 -16.88 4.63
CA LEU A 52 15.22 -17.75 3.72
C LEU A 52 15.78 -19.16 3.98
N ARG A 53 14.96 -20.01 4.60
CA ARG A 53 15.24 -21.41 4.89
C ARG A 53 15.42 -22.11 3.56
N GLY A 54 16.65 -22.12 3.04
CA GLY A 54 16.95 -22.66 1.70
C GLY A 54 18.42 -22.75 1.30
N ALA A 55 19.37 -22.13 2.01
CA ALA A 55 20.79 -22.19 1.65
C ALA A 55 21.53 -23.44 2.20
N ARG A 56 20.85 -24.58 2.36
CA ARG A 56 21.45 -25.81 2.89
C ARG A 56 21.76 -26.88 1.84
N ASN A 57 21.76 -26.56 0.55
CA ASN A 57 21.89 -27.59 -0.48
C ASN A 57 22.77 -27.13 -1.66
N ALA A 58 23.95 -26.57 -1.40
CA ALA A 58 24.94 -26.32 -2.47
C ALA A 58 26.35 -26.36 -1.89
N ARG A 59 26.88 -27.58 -1.71
CA ARG A 59 28.28 -27.99 -1.85
C ARG A 59 28.44 -29.38 -1.25
N GLY A 60 27.98 -30.38 -1.99
CA GLY A 60 28.54 -31.71 -1.93
C GLY A 60 29.43 -31.89 -3.16
N THR A 61 30.73 -32.10 -2.96
CA THR A 61 31.58 -33.08 -3.66
C THR A 61 32.93 -33.14 -2.93
N SER A 62 33.22 -34.34 -2.43
CA SER A 62 34.40 -34.92 -1.75
C SER A 62 35.76 -34.69 -2.44
N PRO A 63 36.92 -35.15 -1.88
CA PRO A 63 37.20 -35.85 -0.62
C PRO A 63 38.05 -35.06 0.39
#